data_AF-A0A7S4C234-F1
#
_entry.id   AF-A0A7S4C234-F1
#
_cell.length_a   1.000
_cell.length_b   1.000
_cell.length_c   1.000
_cell.angle_alpha   90.00
_cell.angle_beta   90.00
_cell.angle_gamma   90.00
#
_symmetry.space_group_name_H-M   'P 1'
#
loop_
_entity.id
_entity.type
_entity.pdbx_description
1 polymer ?
#
loop_
_entity_poly.entity_id
_entity_poly.type
_entity_poly.pdbx_seq_one_letter_code
_entity_poly.pdbx_strand_id
1 'polypeptide(L)'
;AARTMAGKKSKPKAFGKEEREVQQERREANLPSRGEHAVQQNGESIRVGVEKRSRKKRKKQKKTAEAHPSDSNSEEEPELTGFVQEGELYLRDPSGTVYSSERNDRGKLIALGTWDGQAFIPMPKPLNEPSTDEVDNTRAGTSSVAAMPPHEPPKPLAFVADEQDHCETAPEAYAHIAGLLHQLSRHLAVDAASLSVYDPYFCNGAVKRHLAALGFPRVYNENEDFYSVQASKAVPLYDILLTNPPYSGPHPELLLDFCAGSRRPWLLLMPNWVYSRPFYSDFMATLRPQFYIVPRKRYYYWTPKGRRTDVLSGGAKAKTHGHTNAALGARTSPFISFWVGGGFPPKVAAKIRAPDACMLCKSLREIPPVVRNS
;
A
#
# COMPACT_ATOMS: atom_id res chain seq x y z
N ALA A 1 66.62 30.01 29.96
CA ALA A 1 66.64 29.11 28.80
C ALA A 1 65.19 28.82 28.37
N ALA A 2 64.85 29.15 27.11
CA ALA A 2 63.81 28.60 26.21
C ALA A 2 62.38 28.28 26.74
N ARG A 3 61.27 28.49 26.02
CA ARG A 3 60.90 29.26 24.82
C ARG A 3 59.37 29.13 24.74
N THR A 4 58.69 30.22 24.44
CA THR A 4 57.25 30.32 24.08
C THR A 4 56.97 29.63 22.75
N MET A 5 55.83 28.93 22.61
CA MET A 5 55.25 28.56 21.32
C MET A 5 53.73 28.69 21.34
N ALA A 6 53.25 29.56 20.46
CA ALA A 6 51.85 29.82 20.15
C ALA A 6 51.31 28.81 19.11
N GLY A 7 50.12 28.26 19.33
CA GLY A 7 49.39 27.43 18.38
C GLY A 7 48.24 28.20 17.72
N LYS A 8 48.34 28.39 16.40
CA LYS A 8 47.40 29.11 15.52
C LYS A 8 46.05 28.39 15.39
N LYS A 9 44.95 29.15 15.48
CA LYS A 9 43.60 28.76 15.03
C LYS A 9 43.51 28.84 13.50
N SER A 10 43.15 27.74 12.84
CA SER A 10 42.75 27.73 11.43
C SER A 10 41.23 27.87 11.31
N LYS A 11 40.77 28.84 10.53
CA LYS A 11 39.37 28.98 10.09
C LYS A 11 39.12 28.07 8.89
N PRO A 12 37.94 27.45 8.75
CA PRO A 12 37.55 26.79 7.50
C PRO A 12 37.22 27.84 6.43
N LYS A 13 37.75 27.61 5.22
CA LYS A 13 37.44 28.37 4.01
C LYS A 13 36.03 28.04 3.53
N ALA A 14 35.22 29.07 3.32
CA ALA A 14 33.98 28.96 2.55
C ALA A 14 34.34 28.77 1.07
N PHE A 15 33.83 27.70 0.46
CA PHE A 15 33.95 27.43 -0.97
C PHE A 15 32.55 27.33 -1.58
N GLY A 16 32.31 28.12 -2.63
CA GLY A 16 31.51 27.72 -3.79
C GLY A 16 30.01 27.97 -3.74
N LYS A 17 29.56 29.23 -3.67
CA LYS A 17 28.21 29.61 -4.10
C LYS A 17 28.18 30.13 -5.56
N GLU A 18 29.29 30.67 -6.06
CA GLU A 18 29.39 31.25 -7.42
C GLU A 18 29.53 30.23 -8.56
N GLU A 19 30.04 29.01 -8.30
CA GLU A 19 30.19 28.01 -9.38
C GLU A 19 28.86 27.36 -9.82
N ARG A 20 27.79 27.50 -9.02
CA ARG A 20 26.47 26.94 -9.36
C ARG A 20 25.63 27.86 -10.25
N GLU A 21 25.81 29.18 -10.16
CA GLU A 21 25.08 30.14 -11.02
C GLU A 21 25.59 30.10 -12.47
N VAL A 22 26.89 29.94 -12.67
CA VAL A 22 27.52 29.89 -14.00
C VAL A 22 27.14 28.61 -14.79
N GLN A 23 26.78 27.51 -14.11
CA GLN A 23 26.28 26.30 -14.77
C GLN A 23 24.79 26.36 -15.12
N GLN A 24 24.01 27.21 -14.44
CA GLN A 24 22.59 27.38 -14.71
C GLN A 24 22.35 28.30 -15.93
N GLU A 25 23.11 29.39 -16.06
CA GLU A 25 23.04 30.29 -17.22
C GLU A 25 23.47 29.62 -18.54
N ARG A 26 24.41 28.66 -18.49
CA ARG A 26 24.81 27.89 -19.69
C ARG A 26 23.75 26.90 -20.19
N ARG A 27 22.74 26.56 -19.38
CA ARG A 27 21.64 25.67 -19.79
C ARG A 27 20.48 26.41 -20.43
N GLU A 28 20.27 27.68 -20.11
CA GLU A 28 19.19 28.49 -20.69
C GLU A 28 19.55 29.07 -22.07
N ALA A 29 20.84 29.19 -22.39
CA ALA A 29 21.32 29.69 -23.69
C ALA A 29 21.25 28.67 -24.85
N ASN A 30 20.75 27.45 -24.63
CA ASN A 30 20.77 26.36 -25.63
C ASN A 30 19.37 25.83 -26.03
N LEU A 31 18.31 26.59 -25.78
CA LEU A 31 16.98 26.30 -26.30
C LEU A 31 16.81 26.90 -27.71
N PRO A 32 16.52 26.10 -28.75
CA PRO A 32 16.27 26.63 -30.08
C PRO A 32 14.94 27.41 -30.11
N SER A 33 15.01 28.65 -30.58
CA SER A 33 13.85 29.52 -30.77
C SER A 33 12.89 28.92 -31.80
N ARG A 34 11.62 28.76 -31.40
CA ARG A 34 10.53 28.43 -32.32
C ARG A 34 10.14 29.70 -33.06
N GLY A 35 10.73 29.89 -34.24
CA GLY A 35 10.31 30.88 -35.21
C GLY A 35 8.97 30.51 -35.84
N GLU A 36 8.10 31.51 -35.94
CA GLU A 36 6.86 31.52 -36.71
C GLU A 36 7.17 31.36 -38.20
N HIS A 37 6.42 30.49 -38.88
CA HIS A 37 6.19 30.64 -40.32
C HIS A 37 4.79 30.12 -40.66
N ALA A 38 3.93 31.06 -41.04
CA ALA A 38 2.75 30.79 -41.85
C ALA A 38 3.18 30.41 -43.27
N VAL A 39 2.45 29.49 -43.91
CA VAL A 39 2.10 29.48 -45.34
C VAL A 39 1.04 28.37 -45.59
N GLN A 40 0.18 28.66 -46.56
CA GLN A 40 -1.07 28.03 -46.97
C GLN A 40 -0.96 26.65 -47.64
N GLN A 41 -2.15 26.03 -47.77
CA GLN A 41 -2.63 25.10 -48.83
C GLN A 41 -2.38 23.59 -48.70
N ASN A 42 -3.48 22.85 -48.50
CA ASN A 42 -4.11 21.90 -49.45
C ASN A 42 -4.69 20.66 -48.75
N GLY A 43 -5.98 20.43 -49.01
CA GLY A 43 -6.71 19.25 -48.59
C GLY A 43 -6.51 18.10 -49.57
N GLU A 44 -6.11 16.94 -49.06
CA GLU A 44 -6.37 15.61 -49.61
C GLU A 44 -5.70 14.55 -48.70
N SER A 45 -6.39 14.11 -47.64
CA SER A 45 -6.04 12.86 -46.95
C SER A 45 -7.11 12.44 -45.93
N ILE A 46 -8.35 12.30 -46.39
CA ILE A 46 -9.41 11.60 -45.66
C ILE A 46 -9.96 10.50 -46.57
N ARG A 47 -9.16 9.47 -46.85
CA ARG A 47 -9.66 8.25 -47.52
C ARG A 47 -8.84 6.97 -47.31
N VAL A 48 -7.66 7.03 -46.68
CA VAL A 48 -6.79 5.84 -46.51
C VAL A 48 -6.93 5.16 -45.13
N GLY A 49 -7.67 5.76 -44.20
CA GLY A 49 -7.77 5.27 -42.80
C GLY A 49 -8.79 4.15 -42.54
N VAL A 50 -9.76 3.92 -43.43
CA VAL A 50 -10.91 3.03 -43.15
C VAL A 50 -10.63 1.57 -43.55
N GLU A 51 -9.81 1.32 -44.57
CA GLU A 51 -9.55 -0.05 -45.05
C GLU A 51 -8.57 -0.86 -44.18
N LYS A 52 -7.67 -0.22 -43.43
CA LYS A 52 -6.71 -0.95 -42.58
C LYS A 52 -7.33 -1.51 -41.29
N ARG A 53 -8.50 -1.02 -40.86
CA ARG A 53 -9.20 -1.52 -39.64
C ARG A 53 -10.06 -2.77 -39.90
N SER A 54 -10.56 -3.00 -41.10
CA SER A 54 -11.41 -4.16 -41.41
C SER A 54 -10.61 -5.47 -41.55
N ARG A 55 -9.39 -5.42 -42.07
CA ARG A 55 -8.49 -6.60 -42.20
C ARG A 55 -7.96 -7.12 -40.86
N LYS A 56 -7.82 -6.28 -39.83
CA LYS A 56 -7.34 -6.69 -38.49
C LYS A 56 -8.41 -7.41 -37.67
N LYS A 57 -9.70 -7.12 -37.88
CA LYS A 57 -10.82 -7.82 -37.23
C LYS A 57 -11.02 -9.25 -37.79
N ARG A 58 -10.86 -9.44 -39.10
CA ARG A 58 -10.99 -10.77 -39.75
C ARG A 58 -9.86 -11.75 -39.41
N LYS A 59 -8.64 -11.29 -39.10
CA LYS A 59 -7.53 -12.17 -38.66
C LYS A 59 -7.64 -12.63 -37.20
N LYS A 60 -8.41 -11.93 -36.35
CA LYS A 60 -8.64 -12.32 -34.94
C LYS A 60 -9.73 -13.38 -34.78
N GLN A 61 -10.69 -13.47 -35.71
CA GLN A 61 -11.73 -14.50 -35.70
C GLN A 61 -11.30 -15.86 -36.26
N LYS A 62 -10.26 -15.92 -37.10
CA LYS A 62 -9.78 -17.20 -37.68
C LYS A 62 -8.76 -17.95 -36.80
N LYS A 63 -8.26 -17.34 -35.72
CA LYS A 63 -7.24 -17.95 -34.85
C LYS A 63 -7.80 -18.60 -33.58
N THR A 64 -9.13 -18.66 -33.45
CA THR A 64 -9.85 -19.25 -32.31
C THR A 64 -10.54 -20.57 -32.65
N ALA A 65 -10.34 -21.11 -33.87
CA ALA A 65 -11.01 -22.31 -34.34
C ALA A 65 -10.15 -23.60 -34.26
N GLU A 66 -8.91 -23.52 -33.80
CA GLU A 66 -8.02 -24.67 -33.71
C GLU A 66 -7.28 -24.66 -32.36
N ALA A 67 -7.96 -25.16 -31.33
CA ALA A 67 -7.34 -25.64 -30.11
C ALA A 67 -8.22 -26.76 -29.52
N HIS A 68 -7.53 -27.79 -29.02
CA HIS A 68 -7.96 -29.09 -28.49
C HIS A 68 -9.24 -29.14 -27.63
N PRO A 69 -9.90 -30.32 -27.56
CA PRO A 69 -11.16 -30.50 -26.84
C PRO A 69 -10.93 -30.28 -25.34
N SER A 70 -11.61 -29.28 -24.79
CA SER A 70 -11.66 -29.02 -23.35
C SER A 70 -13.00 -29.50 -22.83
N ASP A 71 -12.95 -30.19 -21.69
CA ASP A 71 -14.11 -30.47 -20.83
C ASP A 71 -14.85 -29.16 -20.57
N SER A 72 -15.96 -28.98 -21.27
CA SER A 72 -16.82 -27.80 -21.20
C SER A 72 -17.98 -28.12 -20.26
N ASN A 73 -17.69 -28.06 -18.97
CA ASN A 73 -18.73 -27.81 -17.98
C ASN A 73 -18.58 -26.34 -17.54
N SER A 74 -18.85 -25.42 -18.48
CA SER A 74 -19.02 -24.02 -18.13
C SER A 74 -20.39 -23.88 -17.48
N GLU A 75 -20.43 -24.00 -16.16
CA GLU A 75 -21.59 -23.61 -15.36
C GLU A 75 -21.89 -22.14 -15.69
N GLU A 76 -22.97 -21.89 -16.42
CA GLU A 76 -23.44 -20.53 -16.71
C GLU A 76 -23.72 -19.84 -15.38
N GLU A 77 -23.06 -18.70 -15.11
CA GLU A 77 -23.34 -17.93 -13.90
C GLU A 77 -24.80 -17.46 -13.95
N PRO A 78 -25.58 -17.64 -12.85
CA PRO A 78 -26.99 -17.26 -12.84
C PRO A 78 -27.15 -15.74 -13.01
N GLU A 79 -28.22 -15.32 -13.68
CA GLU A 79 -28.60 -13.90 -13.71
C GLU A 79 -28.96 -13.42 -12.30
N LEU A 80 -28.40 -12.30 -11.86
CA LEU A 80 -28.59 -11.79 -10.50
C LEU A 80 -29.30 -10.44 -10.51
N THR A 81 -30.25 -10.27 -9.58
CA THR A 81 -30.91 -9.00 -9.27
C THR A 81 -30.43 -8.50 -7.91
N GLY A 82 -29.94 -7.26 -7.83
CA GLY A 82 -29.51 -6.66 -6.57
C GLY A 82 -30.68 -6.06 -5.78
N PHE A 83 -30.67 -6.21 -4.45
CA PHE A 83 -31.62 -5.56 -3.54
C PHE A 83 -30.92 -5.12 -2.24
N VAL A 84 -31.47 -4.10 -1.57
CA VAL A 84 -30.90 -3.56 -0.32
C VAL A 84 -31.85 -3.84 0.84
N GLN A 85 -31.35 -4.47 1.90
CA GLN A 85 -32.08 -4.72 3.15
C GLN A 85 -31.18 -4.35 4.32
N GLU A 86 -31.71 -3.60 5.30
CA GLU A 86 -30.94 -3.12 6.47
C GLU A 86 -29.65 -2.33 6.12
N GLY A 87 -29.62 -1.71 4.95
CA GLY A 87 -28.46 -0.93 4.46
C GLY A 87 -27.35 -1.78 3.84
N GLU A 88 -27.52 -3.11 3.75
CA GLU A 88 -26.60 -4.02 3.06
C GLU A 88 -27.13 -4.40 1.67
N LEU A 89 -26.22 -4.53 0.69
CA LEU A 89 -26.53 -4.96 -0.68
C LEU A 89 -26.41 -6.48 -0.79
N TYR A 90 -27.49 -7.12 -1.22
CA TYR A 90 -27.57 -8.54 -1.50
C TYR A 90 -27.86 -8.79 -2.98
N LEU A 91 -27.52 -9.98 -3.46
CA LEU A 91 -27.81 -10.43 -4.82
C LEU A 91 -28.80 -11.60 -4.77
N ARG A 92 -29.79 -11.63 -5.66
CA ARG A 92 -30.78 -12.70 -5.74
C ARG A 92 -30.82 -13.30 -7.13
N ASP A 93 -30.84 -14.61 -7.24
CA ASP A 93 -31.11 -15.29 -8.52
C ASP A 93 -32.62 -15.53 -8.74
N PRO A 94 -33.06 -16.01 -9.92
CA PRO A 94 -34.47 -16.30 -10.20
C PRO A 94 -35.05 -17.43 -9.34
N SER A 95 -34.22 -18.30 -8.76
CA SER A 95 -34.66 -19.35 -7.84
C SER A 95 -35.01 -18.82 -6.44
N GLY A 96 -34.66 -17.56 -6.17
CA GLY A 96 -34.85 -16.93 -4.86
C GLY A 96 -33.66 -17.14 -3.92
N THR A 97 -32.54 -17.72 -4.38
CA THR A 97 -31.33 -17.82 -3.55
C THR A 97 -30.71 -16.44 -3.40
N VAL A 98 -30.37 -16.07 -2.17
CA VAL A 98 -29.75 -14.80 -1.83
C VAL A 98 -28.26 -15.02 -1.57
N TYR A 99 -27.43 -14.20 -2.19
CA TYR A 99 -25.99 -14.22 -2.10
C TYR A 99 -25.45 -12.91 -1.51
N SER A 100 -24.28 -13.00 -0.88
CA SER A 100 -23.49 -11.83 -0.54
C SER A 100 -23.11 -11.04 -1.79
N SER A 101 -23.01 -9.72 -1.67
CA SER A 101 -22.37 -8.87 -2.69
C SER A 101 -20.84 -9.10 -2.77
N GLU A 102 -20.27 -9.81 -1.79
CA GLU A 102 -18.88 -10.26 -1.80
C GLU A 102 -18.78 -11.71 -2.33
N ARG A 103 -17.71 -11.97 -3.08
CA ARG A 103 -17.34 -13.31 -3.55
C ARG A 103 -16.30 -13.92 -2.61
N ASN A 104 -16.26 -15.25 -2.51
CA ASN A 104 -15.23 -15.93 -1.74
C ASN A 104 -13.84 -15.81 -2.40
N ASP A 105 -12.82 -16.37 -1.74
CA ASP A 105 -11.43 -16.38 -2.20
C ASP A 105 -11.21 -17.05 -3.56
N ARG A 106 -12.16 -17.91 -3.99
CA ARG A 106 -12.19 -18.56 -5.31
C ARG A 106 -13.04 -17.81 -6.34
N GLY A 107 -13.58 -16.65 -5.99
CA GLY A 107 -14.44 -15.85 -6.88
C GLY A 107 -15.86 -16.40 -7.05
N LYS A 108 -16.28 -17.38 -6.25
CA LYS A 108 -17.67 -17.88 -6.26
C LYS A 108 -18.57 -17.03 -5.37
N LEU A 109 -19.85 -16.93 -5.74
CA LEU A 109 -20.88 -16.28 -4.91
C LEU A 109 -21.05 -17.03 -3.59
N ILE A 110 -21.27 -16.30 -2.51
CA ILE A 110 -21.49 -16.86 -1.17
C ILE A 110 -23.00 -16.85 -0.93
N ALA A 111 -23.65 -18.02 -0.96
CA ALA A 111 -25.07 -18.13 -0.66
C ALA A 111 -25.31 -17.88 0.83
N LEU A 112 -26.21 -16.96 1.15
CA LEU A 112 -26.52 -16.53 2.52
C LEU A 112 -27.90 -17.00 2.98
N GLY A 113 -28.82 -17.31 2.06
CA GLY A 113 -30.18 -17.70 2.40
C GLY A 113 -31.11 -17.71 1.19
N THR A 114 -32.40 -17.60 1.45
CA THR A 114 -33.45 -17.56 0.43
C THR A 114 -34.36 -16.33 0.61
N TRP A 115 -35.03 -15.93 -0.45
CA TRP A 115 -36.01 -14.85 -0.46
C TRP A 115 -37.40 -15.45 -0.53
N ASP A 116 -38.26 -15.16 0.46
CA ASP A 116 -39.62 -15.72 0.54
C ASP A 116 -40.67 -14.93 -0.27
N GLY A 117 -40.24 -13.85 -0.93
CA GLY A 117 -41.11 -12.91 -1.63
C GLY A 117 -41.18 -11.55 -0.94
N GLN A 118 -40.99 -11.50 0.38
CA GLN A 118 -41.12 -10.31 1.19
C GLN A 118 -39.85 -9.97 1.98
N ALA A 119 -39.10 -10.97 2.43
CA ALA A 119 -37.89 -10.81 3.23
C ALA A 119 -36.81 -11.85 2.91
N PHE A 120 -35.57 -11.49 3.24
CA PHE A 120 -34.45 -12.41 3.30
C PHE A 120 -34.55 -13.35 4.51
N ILE A 121 -34.55 -14.65 4.25
CA ILE A 121 -34.47 -15.72 5.26
C ILE A 121 -33.04 -16.27 5.23
N PRO A 122 -32.22 -16.03 6.28
CA PRO A 122 -30.86 -16.55 6.32
C PRO A 122 -30.87 -18.08 6.35
N MET A 123 -29.98 -18.72 5.60
CA MET A 123 -29.77 -20.15 5.69
C MET A 123 -29.31 -20.48 7.11
N PRO A 124 -29.86 -21.54 7.73
CA PRO A 124 -29.31 -22.03 8.98
C PRO A 124 -27.85 -22.39 8.72
N LYS A 125 -26.93 -21.79 9.49
CA LYS A 125 -25.51 -22.16 9.45
C LYS A 125 -25.44 -23.68 9.62
N PRO A 126 -24.82 -24.43 8.70
CA PRO A 126 -24.75 -25.87 8.84
C PRO A 126 -24.11 -26.19 10.20
N LEU A 127 -24.86 -26.87 11.07
CA LEU A 127 -24.30 -27.49 12.26
C LEU A 127 -23.35 -28.57 11.78
N ASN A 128 -22.05 -28.31 11.90
CA ASN A 128 -20.94 -29.24 11.66
C ASN A 128 -20.83 -29.79 10.23
N GLU A 129 -20.03 -29.12 9.39
CA GLU A 129 -19.08 -29.88 8.57
C GLU A 129 -17.73 -29.87 9.29
N PRO A 130 -17.11 -31.03 9.54
CA PRO A 130 -15.81 -31.09 10.20
C PRO A 130 -14.77 -30.47 9.29
N SER A 131 -14.18 -29.34 9.70
CA SER A 131 -12.95 -28.85 9.10
C SER A 131 -11.86 -29.91 9.35
N THR A 132 -11.34 -30.48 8.27
CA THR A 132 -10.06 -31.20 8.31
C THR A 132 -8.96 -30.19 8.60
N ASP A 133 -8.73 -29.89 9.88
CA ASP A 133 -7.49 -29.36 10.45
C ASP A 133 -7.72 -29.06 11.95
N GLU A 134 -7.94 -30.10 12.76
CA GLU A 134 -7.65 -30.04 14.19
C GLU A 134 -7.04 -31.36 14.67
N VAL A 135 -5.71 -31.38 14.77
CA VAL A 135 -5.03 -32.14 15.82
C VAL A 135 -4.70 -31.15 16.93
N ASP A 136 -5.48 -31.27 18.00
CA ASP A 136 -5.08 -31.04 19.38
C ASP A 136 -4.68 -29.60 19.80
N ASN A 137 -5.64 -28.89 20.39
CA ASN A 137 -5.38 -28.30 21.71
C ASN A 137 -6.66 -27.96 22.46
N THR A 138 -6.91 -28.77 23.47
CA THR A 138 -7.82 -28.49 24.58
C THR A 138 -7.28 -27.34 25.43
N ARG A 139 -7.74 -26.10 25.18
CA ARG A 139 -7.95 -25.11 26.25
C ARG A 139 -8.96 -24.04 25.84
N ALA A 140 -10.13 -24.11 26.47
CA ALA A 140 -11.23 -23.20 26.28
C ALA A 140 -10.85 -21.75 26.64
N GLY A 141 -10.97 -20.88 25.64
CA GLY A 141 -11.05 -19.43 25.77
C GLY A 141 -11.84 -18.94 24.55
N THR A 142 -13.13 -18.74 24.73
CA THR A 142 -14.06 -18.20 23.74
C THR A 142 -13.67 -16.77 23.38
N SER A 143 -12.80 -16.60 22.38
CA SER A 143 -12.58 -15.31 21.73
C SER A 143 -13.69 -15.08 20.71
N SER A 144 -14.79 -14.48 21.14
CA SER A 144 -15.61 -13.71 20.20
C SER A 144 -14.71 -12.64 19.61
N VAL A 145 -14.47 -12.65 18.30
CA VAL A 145 -13.80 -11.54 17.63
C VAL A 145 -14.76 -10.35 17.78
N ALA A 146 -14.52 -9.53 18.79
CA ALA A 146 -15.29 -8.33 19.04
C ALA A 146 -15.29 -7.49 17.76
N ALA A 147 -16.48 -7.08 17.33
CA ALA A 147 -16.61 -6.15 16.22
C ALA A 147 -15.68 -4.95 16.47
N MET A 148 -14.77 -4.67 15.52
CA MET A 148 -13.88 -3.53 15.66
C MET A 148 -14.71 -2.26 15.84
N PRO A 149 -14.36 -1.39 16.80
CA PRO A 149 -15.09 -0.15 17.01
C PRO A 149 -15.09 0.68 15.71
N PRO A 150 -16.20 1.39 15.41
CA PRO A 150 -16.31 2.21 14.21
C PRO A 150 -15.18 3.24 14.14
N HIS A 151 -14.70 3.56 12.92
CA HIS A 151 -13.67 4.57 12.74
C HIS A 151 -14.18 5.94 13.20
N GLU A 152 -13.37 6.61 14.03
CA GLU A 152 -13.60 8.02 14.32
C GLU A 152 -13.57 8.86 13.03
N PRO A 153 -14.47 9.85 12.92
CA PRO A 153 -14.44 10.78 11.79
C PRO A 153 -13.09 11.51 11.77
N PRO A 154 -12.55 11.83 10.58
CA PRO A 154 -11.22 12.42 10.51
C PRO A 154 -11.17 13.81 11.12
N LYS A 155 -10.20 14.02 12.01
CA LYS A 155 -9.90 15.34 12.59
C LYS A 155 -9.11 16.20 11.58
N PRO A 156 -9.25 17.54 11.59
CA PRO A 156 -8.40 18.43 10.80
C PRO A 156 -6.92 18.13 11.03
N LEU A 157 -6.12 18.13 9.97
CA LEU A 157 -4.69 17.85 10.07
C LEU A 157 -3.96 19.05 10.66
N ALA A 158 -2.94 18.80 11.49
CA ALA A 158 -2.07 19.84 12.01
C ALA A 158 -1.01 20.30 10.98
N PHE A 159 -1.07 19.78 9.76
CA PHE A 159 -0.08 19.95 8.71
C PHE A 159 -0.75 19.94 7.33
N VAL A 160 -0.02 20.44 6.34
CA VAL A 160 -0.46 20.43 4.94
C VAL A 160 -0.05 19.11 4.31
N ALA A 161 -0.99 18.43 3.67
CA ALA A 161 -0.77 17.17 2.99
C ALA A 161 -1.50 17.15 1.64
N ASP A 162 -0.98 16.38 0.69
CA ASP A 162 -1.72 16.07 -0.53
C ASP A 162 -2.87 15.12 -0.18
N GLU A 163 -4.10 15.48 -0.57
CA GLU A 163 -5.29 14.66 -0.32
C GLU A 163 -5.14 13.23 -0.87
N GLN A 164 -4.36 13.04 -1.95
CA GLN A 164 -4.17 11.75 -2.58
C GLN A 164 -3.29 10.79 -1.76
N ASP A 165 -2.49 11.31 -0.82
CA ASP A 165 -1.66 10.50 0.07
C ASP A 165 -2.43 9.96 1.29
N HIS A 166 -3.68 10.39 1.52
CA HIS A 166 -4.49 9.91 2.64
C HIS A 166 -5.05 8.51 2.40
N CYS A 167 -4.21 7.53 2.68
CA CYS A 167 -4.48 6.11 2.55
C CYS A 167 -4.01 5.36 3.80
N GLU A 168 -4.95 4.85 4.58
CA GLU A 168 -4.67 3.94 5.70
C GLU A 168 -4.25 2.57 5.17
N THR A 169 -3.27 1.97 5.85
CA THR A 169 -2.78 0.63 5.55
C THR A 169 -3.80 -0.41 6.02
N ALA A 170 -4.09 -1.40 5.19
CA ALA A 170 -5.02 -2.46 5.56
C ALA A 170 -4.47 -3.33 6.73
N PRO A 171 -5.36 -3.87 7.58
CA PRO A 171 -4.98 -4.78 8.68
C PRO A 171 -4.09 -5.96 8.23
N GLU A 172 -4.38 -6.51 7.05
CA GLU A 172 -3.65 -7.62 6.43
C GLU A 172 -2.17 -7.30 6.22
N ALA A 173 -1.82 -6.09 5.78
CA ALA A 173 -0.44 -5.69 5.58
C ALA A 173 0.36 -5.68 6.90
N TYR A 174 -0.27 -5.28 8.01
CA TYR A 174 0.34 -5.36 9.34
C TYR A 174 0.44 -6.80 9.85
N ALA A 175 -0.58 -7.62 9.62
CA ALA A 175 -0.56 -9.04 9.98
C ALA A 175 0.64 -9.77 9.34
N HIS A 176 0.99 -9.41 8.11
CA HIS A 176 2.13 -10.00 7.40
C HIS A 176 3.50 -9.72 8.03
N ILE A 177 3.62 -8.69 8.87
CA ILE A 177 4.86 -8.35 9.57
C ILE A 177 4.82 -8.61 11.08
N ALA A 178 3.66 -9.01 11.63
CA ALA A 178 3.50 -9.26 13.07
C ALA A 178 4.51 -10.28 13.61
N GLY A 179 4.75 -11.38 12.88
CA GLY A 179 5.74 -12.39 13.27
C GLY A 179 7.17 -11.84 13.38
N LEU A 180 7.54 -10.89 12.51
CA LEU A 180 8.82 -10.20 12.58
C LEU A 180 8.91 -9.26 13.79
N LEU A 181 7.83 -8.54 14.10
CA LEU A 181 7.78 -7.69 15.30
C LEU A 181 7.89 -8.52 16.60
N HIS A 182 7.30 -9.71 16.64
CA HIS A 182 7.51 -10.68 17.74
C HIS A 182 8.95 -11.21 17.81
N GLN A 183 9.65 -11.35 16.68
CA GLN A 183 11.07 -11.71 16.70
C GLN A 183 11.94 -10.55 17.22
N LEU A 184 11.63 -9.32 16.84
CA LEU A 184 12.35 -8.14 17.29
C LEU A 184 12.16 -7.90 18.79
N SER A 185 10.93 -7.93 19.30
CA SER A 185 10.63 -7.78 20.74
C SER A 185 11.40 -8.80 21.60
N ARG A 186 11.38 -10.09 21.21
CA ARG A 186 12.20 -11.13 21.87
C ARG A 186 13.70 -10.84 21.84
N HIS A 187 14.21 -10.30 20.74
CA HIS A 187 15.63 -9.95 20.64
C HIS A 187 16.01 -8.78 21.55
N LEU A 188 15.10 -7.81 21.69
CA LEU A 188 15.27 -6.66 22.58
C LEU A 188 14.95 -7.00 24.05
N ALA A 189 14.56 -8.24 24.35
CA ALA A 189 14.12 -8.69 25.67
C ALA A 189 12.99 -7.83 26.25
N VAL A 190 12.06 -7.40 25.39
CA VAL A 190 10.83 -6.70 25.79
C VAL A 190 9.62 -7.54 25.38
N ASP A 191 8.53 -7.41 26.11
CA ASP A 191 7.26 -7.98 25.70
C ASP A 191 6.75 -7.31 24.42
N ALA A 192 5.99 -8.04 23.60
CA ALA A 192 5.37 -7.49 22.39
C ALA A 192 4.52 -6.25 22.70
N ALA A 193 3.82 -6.28 23.84
CA ALA A 193 3.01 -5.17 24.31
C ALA A 193 3.83 -3.91 24.65
N SER A 194 5.11 -4.09 24.95
CA SER A 194 6.03 -3.03 25.35
C SER A 194 6.87 -2.49 24.19
N LEU A 195 6.90 -3.19 23.05
CA LEU A 195 7.64 -2.77 21.85
C LEU A 195 7.11 -1.43 21.34
N SER A 196 7.99 -0.43 21.30
CA SER A 196 7.66 0.94 20.91
C SER A 196 7.75 1.09 19.40
N VAL A 197 6.62 1.29 18.73
CA VAL A 197 6.54 1.47 17.28
C VAL A 197 6.35 2.96 16.97
N TYR A 198 7.12 3.49 16.02
CA TYR A 198 6.96 4.85 15.52
C TYR A 198 6.49 4.85 14.08
N ASP A 199 5.30 5.44 13.84
CA ASP A 199 4.79 5.77 12.51
C ASP A 199 4.70 7.30 12.38
N PRO A 200 5.67 7.94 11.70
CA PRO A 200 5.74 9.40 11.59
C PRO A 200 4.64 10.01 10.72
N TYR A 201 3.97 9.24 9.87
CA TYR A 201 3.03 9.77 8.89
C TYR A 201 1.59 9.53 9.33
N PHE A 202 0.91 10.62 9.68
CA PHE A 202 -0.46 10.54 10.18
C PHE A 202 -1.50 10.61 9.05
N CYS A 203 -2.47 9.70 9.08
CA CYS A 203 -3.67 9.77 8.23
C CYS A 203 -4.92 9.97 9.09
N ASN A 204 -5.35 8.92 9.80
CA ASN A 204 -6.44 8.96 10.78
C ASN A 204 -6.19 8.03 11.98
N GLY A 205 -4.94 7.60 12.18
CA GLY A 205 -4.52 6.80 13.34
C GLY A 205 -4.91 5.31 13.29
N ALA A 206 -5.31 4.76 12.15
CA ALA A 206 -5.76 3.37 12.09
C ALA A 206 -4.65 2.37 12.46
N VAL A 207 -3.39 2.71 12.16
CA VAL A 207 -2.18 1.94 12.53
C VAL A 207 -2.16 1.55 14.00
N LYS A 208 -2.54 2.46 14.91
CA LYS A 208 -2.57 2.21 16.37
C LYS A 208 -3.50 1.05 16.70
N ARG A 209 -4.72 1.04 16.14
CA ARG A 209 -5.72 0.00 16.40
C ARG A 209 -5.32 -1.33 15.77
N HIS A 210 -4.83 -1.31 14.54
CA HIS A 210 -4.45 -2.54 13.83
C HIS A 210 -3.25 -3.22 14.50
N LEU A 211 -2.24 -2.47 14.91
CA LEU A 211 -1.09 -3.02 15.64
C LEU A 211 -1.47 -3.43 17.07
N ALA A 212 -2.33 -2.69 17.77
CA ALA A 212 -2.82 -3.09 19.08
C ALA A 212 -3.56 -4.44 19.03
N ALA A 213 -4.41 -4.66 18.01
CA ALA A 213 -5.10 -5.93 17.79
C ALA A 213 -4.14 -7.11 17.52
N LEU A 214 -2.91 -6.82 17.07
CA LEU A 214 -1.84 -7.79 16.85
C LEU A 214 -0.89 -7.92 18.07
N GLY A 215 -1.19 -7.27 19.20
CA GLY A 215 -0.39 -7.33 20.42
C GLY A 215 0.70 -6.26 20.55
N PHE A 216 0.68 -5.21 19.72
CA PHE A 216 1.64 -4.10 19.75
C PHE A 216 0.91 -2.76 20.00
N PRO A 217 0.41 -2.49 21.22
CA PRO A 217 -0.40 -1.31 21.51
C PRO A 217 0.42 -0.02 21.65
N ARG A 218 1.74 -0.09 21.85
CA ARG A 218 2.61 1.08 22.04
C ARG A 218 3.06 1.66 20.69
N VAL A 219 2.12 2.31 20.02
CA VAL A 219 2.34 2.96 18.72
C VAL A 219 2.24 4.47 18.85
N TYR A 220 3.31 5.18 18.51
CA TYR A 220 3.30 6.62 18.33
C TYR A 220 2.92 6.94 16.88
N ASN A 221 1.74 7.56 16.71
CA ASN A 221 1.23 8.07 15.44
C ASN A 221 0.28 9.22 15.76
N GLU A 222 0.86 10.42 15.86
CA GLU A 222 0.14 11.64 16.26
C GLU A 222 -0.10 12.54 15.05
N ASN A 223 -1.15 13.35 15.14
CA ASN A 223 -1.50 14.33 14.11
C ASN A 223 -0.51 15.50 14.13
N GLU A 224 0.70 15.24 13.68
CA GLU A 224 1.86 16.14 13.71
C GLU A 224 2.58 16.09 12.35
N ASP A 225 3.24 17.17 11.98
CA ASP A 225 4.13 17.18 10.81
C ASP A 225 5.46 16.48 11.14
N PHE A 226 5.74 15.36 10.48
CA PHE A 226 6.97 14.60 10.66
C PHE A 226 8.23 15.46 10.51
N TYR A 227 8.26 16.37 9.54
CA TYR A 227 9.44 17.19 9.25
C TYR A 227 9.69 18.22 10.34
N SER A 228 8.63 18.83 10.86
CA SER A 228 8.67 19.73 12.01
C SER A 228 9.13 19.01 13.28
N VAL A 229 8.66 17.77 13.52
CA VAL A 229 9.11 16.92 14.64
C VAL A 229 10.61 16.62 14.54
N GLN A 230 11.11 16.30 13.34
CA GLN A 230 12.55 16.11 13.12
C GLN A 230 13.35 17.40 13.34
N ALA A 231 12.92 18.52 12.75
CA ALA A 231 13.62 19.80 12.83
C ALA A 231 13.73 20.32 14.28
N SER A 232 12.68 20.10 15.08
CA SER A 232 12.63 20.44 16.51
C SER A 232 13.33 19.42 17.42
N LYS A 233 13.85 18.31 16.87
CA LYS A 233 14.44 17.19 17.62
C LYS A 233 13.46 16.58 18.64
N ALA A 234 12.17 16.59 18.32
CA ALA A 234 11.10 16.07 19.15
C ALA A 234 10.71 14.62 18.79
N VAL A 235 11.51 13.94 17.95
CA VAL A 235 11.28 12.54 17.58
C VAL A 235 11.17 11.68 18.85
N PRO A 236 10.08 10.90 19.02
CA PRO A 236 9.88 10.10 20.22
C PRO A 236 10.95 9.01 20.33
N LEU A 237 11.15 8.47 21.52
CA LEU A 237 11.92 7.23 21.67
C LEU A 237 11.11 6.06 21.11
N TYR A 238 11.73 5.26 20.25
CA TYR A 238 11.11 4.08 19.64
C TYR A 238 12.09 2.94 19.41
N ASP A 239 11.58 1.71 19.35
CA ASP A 239 12.36 0.50 19.09
C ASP A 239 12.45 0.20 17.59
N ILE A 240 11.36 0.47 16.86
CA ILE A 240 11.27 0.29 15.41
C ILE A 240 10.46 1.41 14.75
N LEU A 241 10.92 1.87 13.59
CA LEU A 241 10.11 2.70 12.70
C LEU A 241 9.29 1.80 11.78
N LEU A 242 7.99 2.03 11.69
CA LEU A 242 7.08 1.25 10.86
C LEU A 242 6.09 2.21 10.22
N THR A 243 6.06 2.30 8.89
CA THR A 243 5.18 3.27 8.23
C THR A 243 4.79 2.86 6.80
N ASN A 244 3.65 3.40 6.37
CA ASN A 244 3.24 3.52 4.98
C ASN A 244 3.31 5.01 4.61
N PRO A 245 4.43 5.49 4.06
CA PRO A 245 4.63 6.92 3.88
C PRO A 245 3.76 7.47 2.76
N PRO A 246 3.58 8.81 2.70
CA PRO A 246 3.13 9.49 1.49
C PRO A 246 4.00 9.12 0.30
N TYR A 247 3.37 8.96 -0.86
CA TYR A 247 4.03 8.54 -2.09
C TYR A 247 4.33 9.73 -3.00
N SER A 248 3.71 10.88 -2.74
CA SER A 248 3.97 12.12 -3.48
C SER A 248 5.29 12.79 -3.06
N GLY A 249 5.69 13.79 -3.86
CA GLY A 249 6.76 14.71 -3.51
C GLY A 249 8.10 14.04 -3.16
N PRO A 250 8.86 14.63 -2.22
CA PRO A 250 10.15 14.10 -1.77
C PRO A 250 10.01 13.12 -0.59
N HIS A 251 8.79 12.73 -0.19
CA HIS A 251 8.55 12.02 1.06
C HIS A 251 9.32 10.69 1.17
N PRO A 252 9.35 9.82 0.15
CA PRO A 252 10.13 8.59 0.22
C PRO A 252 11.63 8.85 0.41
N GLU A 253 12.22 9.79 -0.33
CA GLU A 253 13.65 10.11 -0.24
C GLU A 253 14.04 10.62 1.16
N LEU A 254 13.27 11.58 1.69
CA LEU A 254 13.52 12.13 3.03
C LEU A 254 13.34 11.10 4.15
N LEU A 255 12.41 10.16 3.99
CA LEU A 255 12.22 9.07 4.94
C LEU A 255 13.40 8.10 4.94
N LEU A 256 13.95 7.79 3.76
CA LEU A 256 15.12 6.93 3.64
C LEU A 256 16.35 7.56 4.29
N ASP A 257 16.53 8.88 4.15
CA ASP A 257 17.57 9.64 4.86
C ASP A 257 17.38 9.58 6.38
N PHE A 258 16.16 9.74 6.87
CA PHE A 258 15.86 9.60 8.30
C PHE A 258 16.19 8.20 8.81
N CYS A 259 15.83 7.15 8.07
CA CYS A 259 16.16 5.77 8.41
C CYS A 259 17.69 5.58 8.50
N ALA A 260 18.45 6.20 7.58
CA ALA A 260 19.91 6.12 7.55
C ALA A 260 20.55 6.78 8.77
N GLY A 261 20.01 7.93 9.18
CA GLY A 261 20.45 8.66 10.37
C GLY A 261 20.14 7.95 11.69
N SER A 262 18.95 7.32 11.80
CA SER A 262 18.49 6.75 13.07
C SER A 262 19.24 5.49 13.52
N ARG A 263 19.74 4.69 12.56
CA ARG A 263 20.35 3.35 12.78
C ARG A 263 19.45 2.38 13.57
N ARG A 264 18.15 2.64 13.65
CA ARG A 264 17.15 1.77 14.27
C ARG A 264 16.59 0.79 13.23
N PRO A 265 16.03 -0.37 13.63
CA PRO A 265 15.22 -1.20 12.74
C PRO A 265 14.08 -0.39 12.10
N TRP A 266 13.78 -0.70 10.85
CA TRP A 266 12.69 -0.04 10.12
C TRP A 266 11.97 -0.99 9.16
N LEU A 267 10.68 -0.73 8.95
CA LEU A 267 9.80 -1.39 7.98
C LEU A 267 9.00 -0.34 7.22
N LEU A 268 9.20 -0.26 5.90
CA LEU A 268 8.56 0.74 5.04
C LEU A 268 7.67 0.04 4.03
N LEU A 269 6.38 0.35 4.01
CA LEU A 269 5.45 -0.14 2.99
C LEU A 269 5.57 0.76 1.76
N MET A 270 6.40 0.34 0.80
CA MET A 270 6.73 1.15 -0.36
C MET A 270 6.04 0.63 -1.63
N PRO A 271 5.64 1.52 -2.54
CA PRO A 271 5.14 1.14 -3.85
C PRO A 271 6.31 0.73 -4.74
N ASN A 272 6.02 -0.11 -5.71
CA ASN A 272 7.03 -0.69 -6.58
C ASN A 272 7.78 0.37 -7.41
N TRP A 273 7.17 1.50 -7.77
CA TRP A 273 7.89 2.53 -8.53
C TRP A 273 9.07 3.16 -7.74
N VAL A 274 9.07 3.14 -6.40
CA VAL A 274 10.12 3.78 -5.57
C VAL A 274 11.50 3.19 -5.86
N TYR A 275 11.64 1.88 -6.03
CA TYR A 275 12.97 1.28 -6.26
C TYR A 275 13.55 1.57 -7.65
N SER A 276 12.73 2.07 -8.58
CA SER A 276 13.22 2.46 -9.92
C SER A 276 13.76 3.90 -9.94
N ARG A 277 13.64 4.63 -8.83
CA ARG A 277 14.12 6.01 -8.72
C ARG A 277 15.62 6.07 -8.40
N PRO A 278 16.36 7.05 -8.95
CA PRO A 278 17.80 7.19 -8.69
C PRO A 278 18.17 7.30 -7.21
N PHE A 279 17.40 8.02 -6.39
CA PHE A 279 17.68 8.13 -4.96
C PHE A 279 17.66 6.77 -4.25
N TYR A 280 16.90 5.80 -4.77
CA TYR A 280 16.81 4.49 -4.15
C TYR A 280 18.08 3.66 -4.37
N SER A 281 18.79 3.83 -5.49
CA SER A 281 20.08 3.15 -5.68
C SER A 281 21.14 3.64 -4.70
N ASP A 282 21.15 4.95 -4.40
CA ASP A 282 22.07 5.54 -3.42
C ASP A 282 21.75 5.03 -2.01
N PHE A 283 20.47 4.92 -1.69
CA PHE A 283 19.98 4.30 -0.47
C PHE A 283 20.40 2.83 -0.34
N MET A 284 20.28 2.03 -1.41
CA MET A 284 20.70 0.63 -1.43
C MET A 284 22.20 0.47 -1.10
N ALA A 285 23.03 1.41 -1.55
CA ALA A 285 24.47 1.39 -1.27
C ALA A 285 24.78 1.70 0.20
N THR A 286 24.06 2.65 0.78
CA THR A 286 24.27 3.14 2.16
C THR A 286 23.64 2.23 3.21
N LEU A 287 22.33 1.96 3.09
CA LEU A 287 21.55 1.30 4.12
C LEU A 287 21.44 -0.21 3.96
N ARG A 288 21.66 -0.72 2.73
CA ARG A 288 21.57 -2.13 2.36
C ARG A 288 20.34 -2.81 2.98
N PRO A 289 19.13 -2.55 2.45
CA PRO A 289 17.92 -3.26 2.85
C PRO A 289 18.18 -4.75 2.95
N GLN A 290 17.80 -5.33 4.08
CA GLN A 290 18.15 -6.71 4.41
C GLN A 290 17.17 -7.70 3.78
N PHE A 291 15.94 -7.25 3.51
CA PHE A 291 14.89 -8.08 2.94
C PHE A 291 13.72 -7.25 2.41
N TYR A 292 12.87 -7.95 1.68
CA TYR A 292 11.56 -7.52 1.20
C TYR A 292 10.53 -8.58 1.57
N ILE A 293 9.36 -8.18 2.08
CA ILE A 293 8.20 -9.07 2.28
C ILE A 293 7.16 -8.69 1.22
N VAL A 294 7.10 -9.50 0.17
CA VAL A 294 6.29 -9.26 -1.02
C VAL A 294 5.00 -10.07 -0.90
N PRO A 295 3.82 -9.43 -0.84
CA PRO A 295 2.57 -10.17 -0.73
C PRO A 295 2.26 -10.87 -2.05
N ARG A 296 1.64 -12.05 -1.99
CA ARG A 296 1.19 -12.79 -3.18
C ARG A 296 -0.03 -12.13 -3.83
N LYS A 297 -0.85 -11.46 -3.02
CA LYS A 297 -1.96 -10.60 -3.45
C LYS A 297 -1.58 -9.14 -3.20
N ARG A 298 -2.04 -8.24 -4.05
CA ARG A 298 -1.75 -6.81 -3.88
C ARG A 298 -2.46 -6.29 -2.62
N TYR A 299 -1.76 -5.47 -1.83
CA TYR A 299 -2.39 -4.76 -0.73
C TYR A 299 -3.45 -3.78 -1.21
N TYR A 300 -4.54 -3.70 -0.46
CA TYR A 300 -5.48 -2.60 -0.56
C TYR A 300 -5.19 -1.56 0.52
N TYR A 301 -5.56 -0.33 0.22
CA TYR A 301 -5.54 0.79 1.13
C TYR A 301 -6.94 1.35 1.29
N TRP A 302 -7.11 2.14 2.34
CA TRP A 302 -8.40 2.68 2.71
C TRP A 302 -8.31 4.18 2.88
N THR A 303 -9.06 4.93 2.07
CA THR A 303 -9.22 6.36 2.28
C THR A 303 -10.32 6.58 3.30
N PRO A 304 -10.03 7.19 4.47
CA PRO A 304 -11.06 7.50 5.46
C PRO A 304 -12.14 8.42 4.88
N LYS A 305 -13.40 8.18 5.25
CA LYS A 305 -14.52 9.02 4.80
C LYS A 305 -14.27 10.47 5.17
N GLY A 306 -14.37 11.38 4.20
CA GLY A 306 -14.17 12.82 4.40
C GLY A 306 -12.72 13.31 4.32
N ARG A 307 -11.73 12.44 4.07
CA ARG A 307 -10.34 12.86 3.84
C ARG A 307 -10.05 13.37 2.43
N ARG A 308 -10.85 12.97 1.44
CA ARG A 308 -10.70 13.44 0.06
C ARG A 308 -11.98 14.10 -0.42
N THR A 309 -11.83 15.26 -1.03
CA THR A 309 -12.94 16.06 -1.56
C THR A 309 -13.63 15.38 -2.75
N ASP A 310 -12.90 14.55 -3.51
CA ASP A 310 -13.43 13.76 -4.63
C ASP A 310 -14.39 12.64 -4.19
N VAL A 311 -14.22 12.11 -2.98
CA VAL A 311 -15.13 11.11 -2.37
C VAL A 311 -16.40 11.76 -1.82
N LEU A 312 -16.33 13.02 -1.38
CA LEU A 312 -17.47 13.75 -0.79
C LEU A 312 -18.39 14.42 -1.82
N SER A 313 -17.84 14.88 -2.95
CA SER A 313 -18.55 15.75 -3.90
C SER A 313 -19.41 15.02 -4.94
N GLY A 314 -19.51 13.68 -4.89
CA GLY A 314 -20.40 12.91 -5.77
C GLY A 314 -20.12 13.10 -7.28
N GLY A 315 -18.95 13.63 -7.65
CA GLY A 315 -18.58 13.89 -9.05
C GLY A 315 -18.62 12.63 -9.89
N ALA A 316 -18.56 12.76 -11.23
CA ALA A 316 -18.78 11.67 -12.20
C ALA A 316 -17.95 10.37 -12.03
N LYS A 317 -16.97 10.34 -11.12
CA LYS A 317 -16.21 9.15 -10.67
C LYS A 317 -16.88 8.36 -9.52
N ALA A 318 -17.96 8.87 -8.93
CA ALA A 318 -18.76 8.22 -7.88
C ALA A 318 -19.32 6.86 -8.30
N LYS A 319 -19.45 6.60 -9.62
CA LYS A 319 -19.95 5.33 -10.17
C LYS A 319 -18.94 4.18 -10.20
N THR A 320 -17.67 4.43 -9.85
CA THR A 320 -16.58 3.43 -9.99
C THR A 320 -15.88 3.05 -8.68
N HIS A 321 -16.29 3.58 -7.53
CA HIS A 321 -15.68 3.22 -6.25
C HIS A 321 -16.22 1.87 -5.75
N GLY A 322 -15.74 0.80 -6.39
CA GLY A 322 -15.92 -0.57 -5.93
C GLY A 322 -15.42 -0.73 -4.51
N HIS A 323 -16.31 -1.21 -3.64
CA HIS A 323 -16.09 -1.59 -2.25
C HIS A 323 -15.76 -0.41 -1.31
N THR A 324 -16.82 0.20 -0.78
CA THR A 324 -16.74 1.00 0.45
C THR A 324 -16.93 0.08 1.65
N ASN A 325 -16.19 0.32 2.72
CA ASN A 325 -16.38 -0.33 4.01
C ASN A 325 -16.82 0.73 5.02
N ALA A 326 -17.87 0.45 5.79
CA ALA A 326 -18.41 1.41 6.75
C ALA A 326 -17.37 1.85 7.79
N ALA A 327 -16.52 0.93 8.23
CA ALA A 327 -15.42 1.20 9.15
C ALA A 327 -14.22 1.81 8.43
N LEU A 328 -13.70 1.19 7.38
CA LEU A 328 -12.39 1.58 6.83
C LEU A 328 -12.45 2.74 5.82
N GLY A 329 -13.58 2.96 5.15
CA GLY A 329 -13.74 3.98 4.11
C GLY A 329 -13.70 3.44 2.69
N ALA A 330 -13.18 4.21 1.73
CA ALA A 330 -13.15 3.81 0.33
C ALA A 330 -11.89 2.99 0.02
N ARG A 331 -12.07 1.80 -0.58
CA ARG A 331 -10.94 0.94 -0.95
C ARG A 331 -10.22 1.49 -2.18
N THR A 332 -8.90 1.52 -2.12
CA THR A 332 -8.02 1.91 -3.25
C THR A 332 -6.79 1.00 -3.31
N SER A 333 -6.21 0.83 -4.50
CA SER A 333 -4.97 0.05 -4.67
C SER A 333 -4.25 0.49 -5.95
N PRO A 334 -3.73 1.73 -5.98
CA PRO A 334 -3.19 2.31 -7.19
C PRO A 334 -1.90 1.63 -7.66
N PHE A 335 -1.13 1.03 -6.73
CA PHE A 335 0.19 0.46 -6.99
C PHE A 335 0.34 -0.92 -6.36
N ILE A 336 1.29 -1.71 -6.86
CA ILE A 336 1.79 -2.86 -6.11
C ILE A 336 2.75 -2.33 -5.05
N SER A 337 2.58 -2.79 -3.82
CA SER A 337 3.43 -2.42 -2.69
C SER A 337 3.87 -3.64 -1.91
N PHE A 338 4.96 -3.49 -1.18
CA PHE A 338 5.54 -4.51 -0.34
C PHE A 338 6.38 -3.88 0.77
N TRP A 339 6.62 -4.63 1.83
CA TRP A 339 7.46 -4.14 2.92
C TRP A 339 8.93 -4.24 2.53
N VAL A 340 9.64 -3.12 2.69
CA VAL A 340 11.10 -3.04 2.64
C VAL A 340 11.59 -2.97 4.08
N GLY A 341 12.56 -3.80 4.46
CA GLY A 341 13.09 -3.84 5.82
C GLY A 341 14.59 -3.72 5.92
N GLY A 342 15.06 -3.03 6.94
CA GLY A 342 16.49 -2.85 7.22
C GLY A 342 16.75 -2.35 8.63
N GLY A 343 18.04 -2.20 8.96
CA GLY A 343 18.47 -1.82 10.32
C GLY A 343 18.24 -2.89 11.40
N PHE A 344 17.77 -4.09 11.05
CA PHE A 344 17.59 -5.15 12.05
C PHE A 344 18.93 -5.74 12.48
N PRO A 345 19.06 -6.16 13.76
CA PRO A 345 20.23 -6.89 14.23
C PRO A 345 20.45 -8.16 13.38
N PRO A 346 21.70 -8.54 13.05
CA PRO A 346 21.97 -9.69 12.18
C PRO A 346 21.32 -10.99 12.64
N LYS A 347 21.25 -11.22 13.96
CA LYS A 347 20.58 -12.39 14.56
C LYS A 347 19.07 -12.41 14.30
N VAL A 348 18.42 -11.26 14.22
CA VAL A 348 17.00 -11.13 13.86
C VAL A 348 16.85 -11.33 12.36
N ALA A 349 17.66 -10.62 11.55
CA ALA A 349 17.63 -10.67 10.09
C ALA A 349 17.78 -12.09 9.50
N ALA A 350 18.61 -12.94 10.14
CA ALA A 350 18.81 -14.33 9.75
C ALA A 350 17.58 -15.24 10.02
N LYS A 351 16.74 -14.86 10.99
CA LYS A 351 15.57 -15.64 11.44
C LYS A 351 14.26 -15.19 10.81
N ILE A 352 14.29 -14.14 10.00
CA ILE A 352 13.09 -13.63 9.32
C ILE A 352 12.48 -14.73 8.45
N ARG A 353 11.16 -14.85 8.54
CA ARG A 353 10.31 -15.70 7.71
C ARG A 353 9.16 -14.85 7.22
N ALA A 354 8.79 -15.01 5.95
CA ALA A 354 7.55 -14.45 5.45
C ALA A 354 6.38 -15.37 5.85
N PRO A 355 5.19 -14.81 6.12
CA PRO A 355 3.95 -15.59 6.16
C PRO A 355 3.67 -16.28 4.82
N ASP A 356 2.84 -17.31 4.80
CA ASP A 356 2.51 -18.09 3.59
C ASP A 356 1.92 -17.25 2.45
N ALA A 357 1.13 -16.23 2.81
CA ALA A 357 0.56 -15.26 1.90
C ALA A 357 1.59 -14.29 1.28
N CYS A 358 2.87 -14.40 1.68
CA CYS A 358 3.97 -13.56 1.25
C CYS A 358 5.14 -14.38 0.72
N MET A 359 6.10 -13.67 0.13
CA MET A 359 7.42 -14.17 -0.23
C MET A 359 8.48 -13.31 0.45
N LEU A 360 9.51 -13.95 0.98
CA LEU A 360 10.69 -13.26 1.50
C LEU A 360 11.73 -13.18 0.39
N CYS A 361 12.11 -11.97 -0.01
CA CYS A 361 13.18 -11.73 -0.98
C CYS A 361 14.34 -11.05 -0.26
N LYS A 362 15.58 -11.51 -0.46
CA LYS A 362 16.79 -10.89 0.11
C LYS A 362 17.34 -9.77 -0.77
N SER A 363 16.88 -9.69 -2.01
CA SER A 363 17.30 -8.68 -2.98
C SER A 363 16.18 -8.29 -3.93
N LEU A 364 16.29 -7.12 -4.58
CA LEU A 364 15.36 -6.70 -5.65
C LEU A 364 15.33 -7.68 -6.84
N ARG A 365 16.38 -8.50 -7.00
CA ARG A 365 16.46 -9.50 -8.08
C ARG A 365 15.56 -10.69 -7.82
N GLU A 366 15.28 -11.00 -6.55
CA GLU A 366 14.40 -12.09 -6.12
C GLU A 366 12.92 -11.69 -6.13
N ILE A 367 12.61 -10.40 -6.22
CA ILE A 367 11.22 -9.94 -6.37
C ILE A 367 10.70 -10.39 -7.76
N PRO A 368 9.52 -11.02 -7.84
CA PRO A 368 8.96 -11.48 -9.11
C PRO A 368 8.91 -10.35 -10.15
N PRO A 369 9.28 -10.62 -11.43
CA PRO A 369 9.26 -9.60 -12.48
C PRO A 369 7.90 -8.91 -12.65
N VAL A 370 6.80 -9.65 -12.44
CA VAL A 370 5.44 -9.08 -12.48
C VAL A 370 5.23 -8.02 -11.41
N VAL A 371 5.76 -8.21 -10.20
CA VAL A 371 5.70 -7.20 -9.12
C VAL A 371 6.66 -6.05 -9.44
N ARG A 372 7.82 -6.36 -10.01
CA ARG A 372 8.89 -5.38 -10.27
C ARG A 372 8.65 -4.46 -11.48
N ASN A 373 7.83 -4.87 -12.44
CA ASN A 373 7.67 -4.14 -13.70
C ASN A 373 6.23 -3.66 -13.96
N SER A 374 5.33 -3.81 -12.97
CA SER A 374 3.92 -3.39 -13.07
C SER A 374 3.71 -1.89 -12.94
#